data_AF-A0A6A4Z859-F1
#
_entry.id   AF-A0A6A4Z859-F1
#
_cell.length_a   1.000
_cell.length_b   1.000
_cell.length_c   1.000
_cell.angle_alpha   90.00
_cell.angle_beta   90.00
_cell.angle_gamma   90.00
#
_symmetry.space_group_name_H-M   'P 1'
#
loop_
_entity.id
_entity.type
_entity.pdbx_description
1 polymer ?
#
loop_
_entity_poly.entity_id
_entity_poly.type
_entity_poly.pdbx_seq_one_letter_code
_entity_poly.pdbx_strand_id
1 'polypeptide(L)'
;SDAGFTAGDHVLNITAGGSFDSPIIKQLCNAVIYEYAGEDEFKLDDNDHIGFYPTWDFKKRLMYRPDNEKCLMRNMTSPQFCAPCQENLWLQFLTRISFIEDVIVTGKDVALKLIPLGQLRPNPIPYERYSVQWFNNGHEVKTFRDQFNIDVSTVSGAAKQWTVKVNFTTPTIRIDSKGVTRAERTFNVDYAPTTNKTHC
;
A
#
# COMPACT_ATOMS: atom_id res chain seq x y z
N SER A 1 -15.15 -15.33 33.33
CA SER A 1 -16.62 -15.40 33.28
C SER A 1 -16.99 -14.85 31.92
N ASP A 2 -17.40 -15.73 31.01
CA ASP A 2 -17.53 -15.41 29.57
C ASP A 2 -18.93 -14.91 29.21
N ALA A 3 -19.66 -14.41 30.19
CA ALA A 3 -20.98 -13.84 29.99
C ALA A 3 -20.85 -12.32 30.13
N GLY A 4 -21.17 -11.61 29.05
CA GLY A 4 -21.37 -10.18 29.05
C GLY A 4 -22.51 -9.74 29.97
N PHE A 5 -22.91 -8.48 29.87
CA PHE A 5 -24.08 -7.95 30.56
C PHE A 5 -25.31 -8.79 30.20
N THR A 6 -26.02 -9.25 31.24
CA THR A 6 -27.30 -9.92 31.02
C THR A 6 -28.30 -8.94 30.42
N ALA A 7 -29.25 -9.45 29.63
CA ALA A 7 -30.35 -8.62 29.16
C ALA A 7 -31.08 -7.98 30.36
N GLY A 8 -31.29 -6.66 30.32
CA GLY A 8 -31.95 -5.92 31.39
C GLY A 8 -31.33 -4.54 31.63
N ASP A 9 -31.82 -3.87 32.67
CA ASP A 9 -31.34 -2.56 33.08
C ASP A 9 -30.07 -2.69 33.94
N HIS A 10 -29.05 -1.92 33.60
CA HIS A 10 -27.79 -1.86 34.34
C HIS A 10 -27.63 -0.50 35.00
N VAL A 11 -27.21 -0.48 36.27
CA VAL A 11 -27.03 0.75 37.05
C VAL A 11 -25.54 1.02 37.26
N LEU A 12 -25.02 2.08 36.64
CA LEU A 12 -23.71 2.63 36.96
C LEU A 12 -23.81 3.49 38.22
N ASN A 13 -23.36 2.96 39.37
CA ASN A 13 -23.31 3.71 40.62
C ASN A 13 -21.92 4.33 40.84
N ILE A 14 -21.85 5.64 41.06
CA ILE A 14 -20.61 6.37 41.29
C ILE A 14 -20.60 6.90 42.73
N THR A 15 -19.67 6.41 43.54
CA THR A 15 -19.52 6.83 44.94
C THR A 15 -18.32 7.75 45.10
N ALA A 16 -18.51 8.91 45.73
CA ALA A 16 -17.39 9.78 46.10
C ALA A 16 -16.70 9.30 47.38
N GLY A 17 -15.38 9.54 47.48
CA GLY A 17 -14.63 9.41 48.74
C GLY A 17 -14.99 10.54 49.72
N GLY A 18 -16.18 10.49 50.32
CA GLY A 18 -16.70 11.47 51.29
C GLY A 18 -17.84 12.34 50.74
N SER A 19 -18.34 13.28 51.55
CA SER A 19 -19.53 14.10 51.22
C SER A 19 -19.39 14.91 49.92
N PHE A 20 -20.50 15.08 49.20
CA PHE A 20 -20.63 16.00 48.07
C PHE A 20 -20.91 17.45 48.53
N ASP A 21 -21.22 17.67 49.81
CA ASP A 21 -21.49 18.99 50.42
C ASP A 21 -20.21 19.74 50.83
N SER A 22 -19.08 19.43 50.19
CA SER A 22 -17.78 20.06 50.43
C SER A 22 -17.59 21.27 49.50
N PRO A 23 -16.82 22.30 49.89
CA PRO A 23 -16.41 23.37 48.97
C PRO A 23 -15.59 22.87 47.77
N ILE A 24 -15.09 21.63 47.81
CA ILE A 24 -14.39 21.00 46.67
C ILE A 24 -15.41 20.34 45.75
N ILE A 25 -15.54 20.85 44.52
CA ILE A 25 -16.38 20.25 43.49
C ILE A 25 -15.87 18.86 43.14
N LYS A 26 -16.71 17.85 43.33
CA LYS A 26 -16.48 16.49 42.86
C LYS A 26 -17.25 16.29 41.56
N GLN A 27 -16.54 16.24 40.43
CA GLN A 27 -17.16 16.14 39.12
C GLN A 27 -16.71 14.87 38.41
N LEU A 28 -17.69 14.13 37.86
CA LEU A 28 -17.47 13.14 36.82
C LEU A 28 -17.73 13.82 35.47
N CYS A 29 -16.69 13.97 34.66
CA CYS A 29 -16.82 14.66 33.37
C CYS A 29 -17.39 13.75 32.28
N ASN A 30 -17.04 12.47 32.28
CA ASN A 30 -17.59 11.47 31.38
C ASN A 30 -17.44 10.06 31.97
N ALA A 31 -18.43 9.21 31.74
CA ALA A 31 -18.31 7.77 31.89
C ALA A 31 -18.83 7.12 30.61
N VAL A 32 -18.07 6.16 30.09
CA VAL A 32 -18.45 5.40 28.90
C VAL A 32 -18.25 3.94 29.22
N ILE A 33 -19.31 3.15 29.02
CA ILE A 33 -19.30 1.70 29.19
C ILE A 33 -19.39 1.10 27.80
N TYR A 34 -18.42 0.24 27.47
CA TYR A 34 -18.45 -0.56 26.25
C TYR A 34 -18.54 -2.02 26.66
N GLU A 35 -19.48 -2.73 26.05
CA GLU A 35 -19.53 -4.18 26.11
C GLU A 35 -18.99 -4.71 24.78
N TYR A 36 -17.97 -5.55 24.88
CA TYR A 36 -17.41 -6.27 23.75
C TYR A 36 -17.69 -7.76 23.92
N ALA A 37 -17.71 -8.49 22.81
CA ALA A 37 -17.67 -9.95 22.86
C ALA A 37 -16.37 -10.44 23.53
N GLY A 38 -16.30 -11.74 23.85
CA GLY A 38 -15.10 -12.34 24.45
C GLY A 38 -13.84 -12.17 23.58
N GLU A 39 -12.68 -12.39 24.18
CA GLU A 39 -11.38 -12.30 23.48
C GLU A 39 -11.23 -13.29 22.31
N ASP A 40 -12.01 -14.36 22.33
CA ASP A 40 -12.11 -15.30 21.22
C ASP A 40 -12.69 -14.66 19.95
N GLU A 41 -13.59 -13.69 20.10
CA GLU A 41 -14.24 -12.97 19.00
C GLU A 41 -13.67 -11.57 18.77
N PHE A 42 -13.55 -10.75 19.82
CA PHE A 42 -13.17 -9.34 19.68
C PHE A 42 -11.65 -9.13 19.62
N LYS A 43 -10.83 -10.08 20.07
CA LYS A 43 -9.35 -10.03 19.96
C LYS A 43 -8.77 -8.71 20.51
N LEU A 44 -9.08 -8.32 21.75
CA LEU A 44 -8.49 -7.10 22.35
C LEU A 44 -7.00 -7.28 22.64
N ASP A 45 -6.58 -8.53 22.89
CA ASP A 45 -5.20 -8.91 23.20
C ASP A 45 -4.29 -8.97 21.97
N ASP A 46 -4.83 -9.18 20.77
CA ASP A 46 -4.10 -9.23 19.51
C ASP A 46 -4.25 -7.93 18.69
N ASN A 47 -3.30 -7.03 18.87
CA ASN A 47 -3.23 -5.77 18.13
C ASN A 47 -2.92 -5.95 16.63
N ASP A 48 -2.46 -7.12 16.20
CA ASP A 48 -2.20 -7.42 14.78
C ASP A 48 -3.43 -8.00 14.06
N HIS A 49 -4.47 -8.35 14.82
CA HIS A 49 -5.70 -8.88 14.26
C HIS A 49 -6.40 -7.85 13.36
N ILE A 50 -6.76 -8.29 12.15
CA ILE A 50 -7.58 -7.51 11.22
C ILE A 50 -8.98 -8.09 11.19
N GLY A 51 -9.96 -7.27 11.59
CA GLY A 51 -11.36 -7.63 11.71
C GLY A 51 -12.29 -6.47 11.39
N PHE A 52 -13.54 -6.54 11.85
CA PHE A 52 -14.54 -5.47 11.70
C PHE A 52 -14.91 -4.90 13.05
N TYR A 53 -14.11 -3.96 13.53
CA TYR A 53 -14.33 -3.32 14.82
C TYR A 53 -15.36 -2.19 14.68
N PRO A 54 -16.46 -2.19 15.44
CA PRO A 54 -17.47 -1.14 15.34
C PRO A 54 -16.94 0.20 15.85
N THR A 55 -17.34 1.29 15.19
CA THR A 55 -17.11 2.67 15.60
C THR A 55 -18.28 3.54 15.15
N TRP A 56 -18.41 4.74 15.70
CA TRP A 56 -19.52 5.65 15.39
C TRP A 56 -18.98 6.92 14.75
N ASP A 57 -19.60 7.34 13.64
CA ASP A 57 -19.26 8.63 13.02
C ASP A 57 -19.93 9.82 13.76
N PHE A 58 -19.62 11.04 13.35
CA PHE A 58 -20.18 12.26 13.93
C PHE A 58 -21.71 12.39 13.78
N LYS A 59 -22.33 11.60 12.89
CA LYS A 59 -23.78 11.52 12.68
C LYS A 59 -24.40 10.35 13.45
N LYS A 60 -23.65 9.68 14.35
CA LYS A 60 -24.08 8.49 15.10
C LYS A 60 -24.45 7.32 14.20
N ARG A 61 -23.79 7.18 13.05
CA ARG A 61 -23.92 6.00 12.18
C ARG A 61 -22.87 4.98 12.55
N LEU A 62 -23.28 3.72 12.62
CA LEU A 62 -22.37 2.61 12.82
C LEU A 62 -21.47 2.47 11.60
N MET A 63 -20.18 2.52 11.86
CA MET A 63 -19.10 2.34 10.90
C MET A 63 -18.18 1.24 11.42
N TYR A 64 -17.27 0.77 10.57
CA TYR A 64 -16.29 -0.25 10.95
C TYR A 64 -14.88 0.25 10.68
N ARG A 65 -13.96 -0.18 11.54
CA ARG A 65 -12.52 0.00 11.38
C ARG A 65 -11.83 -1.36 11.34
N PRO A 66 -10.67 -1.47 10.68
CA PRO A 66 -10.08 -2.78 10.43
C PRO A 66 -9.30 -3.37 11.61
N ASP A 67 -8.93 -2.56 12.59
CA ASP A 67 -8.08 -2.95 13.71
C ASP A 67 -8.52 -2.30 15.04
N ASN A 68 -8.08 -2.89 16.16
CA ASN A 68 -8.49 -2.43 17.48
C ASN A 68 -7.68 -1.26 18.04
N GLU A 69 -6.35 -1.35 18.17
CA GLU A 69 -5.55 -0.26 18.79
C GLU A 69 -4.18 -0.04 18.13
N LYS A 70 -3.84 -0.79 17.07
CA LYS A 70 -2.53 -0.70 16.43
C LYS A 70 -2.44 0.48 15.46
N CYS A 71 -3.49 0.88 14.78
CA CYS A 71 -3.40 1.87 13.72
C CYS A 71 -3.26 3.29 14.27
N LEU A 72 -2.34 4.07 13.71
CA LEU A 72 -2.17 5.50 13.96
C LEU A 72 -3.49 6.27 13.79
N MET A 73 -4.36 5.84 12.86
CA MET A 73 -5.67 6.48 12.63
C MET A 73 -6.68 6.23 13.76
N ARG A 74 -6.38 5.31 14.67
CA ARG A 74 -7.15 5.05 15.90
C ARG A 74 -6.41 5.60 17.12
N ASN A 75 -5.18 5.16 17.30
CA ASN A 75 -4.35 5.49 18.44
C ASN A 75 -3.20 6.37 17.95
N MET A 76 -3.29 7.68 18.22
CA MET A 76 -2.27 8.64 17.80
C MET A 76 -0.91 8.43 18.49
N THR A 77 -0.84 7.58 19.52
CA THR A 77 0.43 7.15 20.13
C THR A 77 1.07 5.98 19.40
N SER A 78 0.34 5.31 18.50
CA SER A 78 0.89 4.24 17.69
C SER A 78 1.77 4.81 16.57
N PRO A 79 2.98 4.26 16.34
CA PRO A 79 3.83 4.67 15.24
C PRO A 79 3.48 4.00 13.89
N GLN A 80 2.46 3.14 13.82
CA GLN A 80 2.20 2.28 12.65
C GLN A 80 0.78 2.40 12.12
N PHE A 81 0.62 2.29 10.81
CA PHE A 81 -0.69 2.03 10.19
C PHE A 81 -1.00 0.53 10.20
N CYS A 82 -2.28 0.16 10.36
CA CYS A 82 -2.71 -1.24 10.15
C CYS A 82 -2.61 -1.63 8.66
N ALA A 83 -2.59 -2.94 8.37
CA ALA A 83 -2.36 -3.45 7.02
C ALA A 83 -3.34 -2.88 5.97
N PRO A 84 -4.68 -2.79 6.22
CA PRO A 84 -5.59 -2.19 5.25
C PRO A 84 -5.36 -0.69 5.01
N CYS A 85 -4.93 0.06 6.04
CA CYS A 85 -4.58 1.47 5.89
C CYS A 85 -3.29 1.65 5.06
N GLN A 86 -2.29 0.80 5.26
CA GLN A 86 -1.07 0.81 4.44
C GLN A 86 -1.37 0.48 2.97
N GLU A 87 -2.18 -0.54 2.73
CA GLU A 87 -2.65 -0.93 1.38
C GLU A 87 -3.36 0.25 0.69
N ASN A 88 -4.31 0.89 1.38
CA ASN A 88 -5.02 2.04 0.83
C ASN A 88 -4.07 3.23 0.58
N LEU A 89 -3.09 3.48 1.45
CA LEU A 89 -2.11 4.54 1.23
C LEU A 89 -1.32 4.32 -0.07
N TRP A 90 -0.84 3.09 -0.29
CA TRP A 90 -0.18 2.72 -1.54
C TRP A 90 -1.08 2.96 -2.74
N LEU A 91 -2.30 2.42 -2.73
CA LEU A 91 -3.22 2.54 -3.85
C LEU A 91 -3.57 4.01 -4.15
N GLN A 92 -3.77 4.85 -3.14
CA GLN A 92 -4.05 6.27 -3.33
C GLN A 92 -2.84 7.01 -3.90
N PHE A 93 -1.64 6.75 -3.38
CA PHE A 93 -0.42 7.40 -3.85
C PHE A 93 -0.12 7.07 -5.32
N LEU A 94 -0.28 5.79 -5.69
CA LEU A 94 -0.02 5.30 -7.03
C LEU A 94 -1.05 5.74 -8.08
N THR A 95 -2.19 6.31 -7.67
CA THR A 95 -3.09 6.96 -8.64
C THR A 95 -2.50 8.25 -9.23
N ARG A 96 -1.50 8.84 -8.57
CA ARG A 96 -0.93 10.14 -8.97
C ARG A 96 0.53 10.05 -9.39
N ILE A 97 1.20 8.96 -9.06
CA ILE A 97 2.64 8.79 -9.23
C ILE A 97 2.91 7.49 -9.97
N SER A 98 3.84 7.55 -10.92
CA SER A 98 4.34 6.40 -11.67
C SER A 98 5.68 5.94 -11.08
N PHE A 99 5.92 4.64 -11.13
CA PHE A 99 7.22 4.06 -10.77
C PHE A 99 8.32 4.37 -11.79
N ILE A 100 7.93 4.62 -13.05
CA ILE A 100 8.86 4.98 -14.12
C ILE A 100 9.18 6.46 -13.97
N GLU A 101 10.38 6.76 -13.46
CA GLU A 101 10.88 8.12 -13.39
C GLU A 101 11.26 8.59 -14.80
N ASP A 102 12.11 7.80 -15.47
CA ASP A 102 12.61 8.16 -16.80
C ASP A 102 13.01 6.96 -17.66
N VAL A 103 13.10 7.19 -18.97
CA VAL A 103 13.73 6.27 -19.91
C VAL A 103 14.78 7.05 -20.68
N ILE A 104 16.04 6.80 -20.36
CA ILE A 104 17.17 7.50 -20.95
C ILE A 104 17.65 6.71 -22.16
N VAL A 105 17.68 7.37 -23.31
CA VAL A 105 18.14 6.80 -24.57
C VAL A 105 19.45 7.46 -24.96
N THR A 106 20.51 6.66 -25.04
CA THR A 106 21.86 7.11 -25.44
C THR A 106 22.31 6.29 -26.65
N GLY A 107 21.93 6.73 -27.84
CA GLY A 107 22.18 5.98 -29.08
C GLY A 107 21.44 4.65 -29.08
N LYS A 108 22.18 3.54 -28.97
CA LYS A 108 21.62 2.18 -28.92
C LYS A 108 21.29 1.69 -27.50
N ASP A 109 21.85 2.35 -26.49
CA ASP A 109 21.69 1.94 -25.09
C ASP A 109 20.47 2.64 -24.48
N VAL A 110 19.60 1.87 -23.84
CA VAL A 110 18.40 2.39 -23.18
C VAL A 110 18.44 1.99 -21.71
N ALA A 111 18.28 2.97 -20.83
CA ALA A 111 18.25 2.79 -19.38
C ALA A 111 16.88 3.18 -18.82
N LEU A 112 16.22 2.23 -18.16
CA LEU A 112 14.99 2.44 -17.40
C LEU A 112 15.33 2.91 -15.99
N LYS A 113 14.92 4.13 -15.65
CA LYS A 113 15.01 4.67 -14.29
C LYS A 113 13.69 4.45 -13.55
N LEU A 114 13.75 3.71 -12.47
CA LEU A 114 12.62 3.44 -11.58
C LEU A 114 12.86 4.05 -10.20
N ILE A 115 11.78 4.41 -9.52
CA ILE A 115 11.80 4.69 -8.08
C ILE A 115 12.39 3.46 -7.37
N PRO A 116 13.34 3.63 -6.42
CA PRO A 116 14.07 2.52 -5.79
C PRO A 116 13.18 1.71 -4.83
N LEU A 117 12.32 0.87 -5.40
CA LEU A 117 11.42 -0.09 -4.72
C LEU A 117 11.73 -1.53 -5.17
N GLY A 118 11.16 -2.51 -4.49
CA GLY A 118 11.37 -3.93 -4.78
C GLY A 118 12.84 -4.32 -4.66
N GLN A 119 13.37 -4.97 -5.69
CA GLN A 119 14.77 -5.36 -5.76
C GLN A 119 15.76 -4.17 -5.84
N LEU A 120 15.27 -2.95 -6.05
CA LEU A 120 16.12 -1.74 -6.14
C LEU A 120 16.27 -1.01 -4.79
N ARG A 121 15.60 -1.48 -3.72
CA ARG A 121 15.78 -0.91 -2.38
C ARG A 121 17.17 -1.23 -1.82
N PRO A 122 17.78 -0.31 -1.04
CA PRO A 122 18.96 -0.65 -0.24
C PRO A 122 18.72 -1.80 0.74
N ASN A 123 17.50 -1.88 1.30
CA ASN A 123 17.04 -2.95 2.17
C ASN A 123 15.82 -3.63 1.52
N PRO A 124 16.00 -4.73 0.77
CA PRO A 124 14.92 -5.41 0.07
C PRO A 124 13.85 -5.95 1.02
N ILE A 125 12.58 -5.81 0.62
CA ILE A 125 11.44 -6.41 1.32
C ILE A 125 11.13 -7.74 0.64
N PRO A 126 11.03 -8.87 1.38
CA PRO A 126 10.64 -10.15 0.79
C PRO A 126 9.35 -10.06 -0.01
N TYR A 127 9.35 -10.67 -1.20
CA TYR A 127 8.22 -10.70 -2.13
C TYR A 127 7.80 -9.34 -2.73
N GLU A 128 8.57 -8.27 -2.48
CA GLU A 128 8.44 -7.00 -3.19
C GLU A 128 9.33 -6.99 -4.44
N ARG A 129 8.76 -6.76 -5.62
CA ARG A 129 9.52 -6.77 -6.89
C ARG A 129 8.88 -5.94 -8.00
N TYR A 130 9.73 -5.44 -8.89
CA TYR A 130 9.35 -5.04 -10.23
C TYR A 130 9.50 -6.20 -11.20
N SER A 131 8.55 -6.33 -12.12
CA SER A 131 8.76 -7.05 -13.38
C SER A 131 8.76 -6.06 -14.55
N VAL A 132 9.68 -6.24 -15.49
CA VAL A 132 9.89 -5.34 -16.62
C VAL A 132 9.75 -6.11 -17.92
N GLN A 133 8.97 -5.57 -18.85
CA GLN A 133 8.77 -6.13 -20.18
C GLN A 133 8.99 -5.04 -21.23
N TRP A 134 9.80 -5.35 -22.24
CA TRP A 134 10.12 -4.45 -23.33
C TRP A 134 9.44 -4.91 -24.61
N PHE A 135 8.86 -3.96 -25.34
CA PHE A 135 8.14 -4.20 -26.58
C PHE A 135 8.72 -3.32 -27.69
N ASN A 136 8.91 -3.91 -28.87
CA ASN A 136 9.23 -3.19 -30.10
C ASN A 136 8.08 -3.38 -31.09
N ASN A 137 7.47 -2.28 -31.55
CA ASN A 137 6.28 -2.31 -32.41
C ASN A 137 5.16 -3.26 -31.92
N GLY A 138 4.93 -3.30 -30.60
CA GLY A 138 3.91 -4.17 -29.98
C GLY A 138 4.33 -5.61 -29.72
N HIS A 139 5.51 -6.05 -30.17
CA HIS A 139 6.02 -7.40 -29.92
C HIS A 139 7.01 -7.42 -28.74
N GLU A 140 6.78 -8.31 -27.78
CA GLU A 140 7.66 -8.45 -26.60
C GLU A 140 9.04 -8.99 -27.01
N VAL A 141 10.09 -8.27 -26.64
CA VAL A 141 11.48 -8.70 -26.77
C VAL A 141 11.87 -9.46 -25.50
N LYS A 142 11.57 -10.77 -25.47
CA LYS A 142 11.72 -11.61 -24.26
C LYS A 142 13.13 -11.66 -23.68
N THR A 143 14.16 -11.46 -24.50
CA THR A 143 15.57 -11.43 -24.05
C THR A 143 15.86 -10.28 -23.10
N PHE A 144 15.06 -9.21 -23.12
CA PHE A 144 15.19 -8.05 -22.24
C PHE A 144 14.32 -8.12 -20.99
N ARG A 145 13.61 -9.22 -20.76
CA ARG A 145 12.71 -9.33 -19.60
C ARG A 145 13.46 -9.12 -18.29
N ASP A 146 12.86 -8.32 -17.41
CA ASP A 146 13.39 -7.91 -16.11
C ASP A 146 14.76 -7.21 -16.13
N GLN A 147 15.21 -6.75 -17.32
CA GLN A 147 16.40 -5.91 -17.47
C GLN A 147 16.03 -4.43 -17.36
N PHE A 148 16.89 -3.67 -16.67
CA PHE A 148 16.77 -2.21 -16.54
C PHE A 148 17.62 -1.46 -17.56
N ASN A 149 18.58 -2.14 -18.18
CA ASN A 149 19.46 -1.61 -19.21
C ASN A 149 19.43 -2.58 -20.38
N ILE A 150 19.16 -2.06 -21.59
CA ILE A 150 19.07 -2.86 -22.80
C ILE A 150 19.88 -2.21 -23.91
N ASP A 151 20.40 -3.03 -24.83
CA ASP A 151 21.01 -2.58 -26.08
C ASP A 151 20.09 -2.94 -27.24
N VAL A 152 19.40 -1.95 -27.80
CA VAL A 152 18.40 -2.18 -28.86
C VAL A 152 19.01 -2.66 -30.17
N SER A 153 20.33 -2.50 -30.37
CA SER A 153 21.01 -2.97 -31.58
C SER A 153 21.04 -4.50 -31.70
N THR A 154 20.84 -5.20 -30.58
CA THR A 154 20.72 -6.66 -30.54
C THR A 154 19.42 -7.18 -31.15
N VAL A 155 18.44 -6.29 -31.41
CA VAL A 155 17.17 -6.63 -32.04
C VAL A 155 17.24 -6.31 -33.54
N SER A 156 17.37 -7.35 -34.35
CA SER A 156 17.41 -7.22 -35.81
C SER A 156 16.10 -6.63 -36.34
N GLY A 157 16.20 -5.61 -37.18
CA GLY A 157 15.03 -4.94 -37.78
C GLY A 157 14.17 -4.16 -36.77
N ALA A 158 14.73 -3.78 -35.61
CA ALA A 158 14.02 -3.02 -34.60
C ALA A 158 13.38 -1.75 -35.18
N ALA A 159 12.10 -1.55 -34.89
CA ALA A 159 11.39 -0.31 -35.17
C ALA A 159 11.88 0.83 -34.27
N LYS A 160 11.60 2.07 -34.69
CA LYS A 160 11.91 3.28 -33.90
C LYS A 160 11.14 3.36 -32.60
N GLN A 161 9.88 2.91 -32.58
CA GLN A 161 9.03 3.01 -31.39
C GLN A 161 9.17 1.79 -30.49
N TRP A 162 9.45 2.08 -29.22
CA TRP A 162 9.58 1.10 -28.14
C TRP A 162 8.61 1.42 -27.02
N THR A 163 8.24 0.39 -26.27
CA THR A 163 7.39 0.52 -25.10
C THR A 163 7.92 -0.35 -23.99
N VAL A 164 8.03 0.21 -22.80
CA VAL A 164 8.37 -0.53 -21.58
C VAL A 164 7.16 -0.59 -20.68
N LYS A 165 6.89 -1.79 -20.16
CA LYS A 165 5.82 -2.05 -19.18
C LYS A 165 6.45 -2.54 -17.91
N VAL A 166 6.05 -1.95 -16.80
CA VAL A 166 6.58 -2.24 -15.47
C VAL A 166 5.41 -2.59 -14.57
N ASN A 167 5.51 -3.71 -13.87
CA ASN A 167 4.54 -4.12 -12.87
C ASN A 167 5.21 -4.20 -11.50
N PHE A 168 4.70 -3.45 -10.53
CA PHE A 168 5.13 -3.51 -9.14
C PHE A 168 4.27 -4.51 -8.36
N THR A 169 4.92 -5.33 -7.54
CA THR A 169 4.27 -6.28 -6.64
C THR A 169 4.87 -6.10 -5.25
N THR A 170 4.03 -6.07 -4.22
CA THR A 170 4.44 -5.93 -2.82
C THR A 170 3.48 -6.70 -1.92
N PRO A 171 3.93 -7.34 -0.82
CA PRO A 171 3.04 -8.05 0.09
C PRO A 171 1.99 -7.13 0.75
N THR A 172 2.22 -5.81 0.79
CA THR A 172 1.28 -4.84 1.37
C THR A 172 0.03 -4.62 0.50
N ILE A 173 0.13 -4.79 -0.82
CA ILE A 173 -1.01 -4.61 -1.75
C ILE A 173 -1.53 -6.00 -2.10
N ARG A 174 -2.68 -6.36 -1.55
CA ARG A 174 -3.31 -7.66 -1.79
C ARG A 174 -4.15 -7.62 -3.07
N ILE A 175 -4.86 -6.52 -3.30
CA ILE A 175 -5.74 -6.37 -4.46
C ILE A 175 -5.53 -4.99 -5.09
N ASP A 176 -5.16 -4.98 -6.37
CA ASP A 176 -5.13 -3.78 -7.21
C ASP A 176 -6.26 -3.82 -8.25
N SER A 177 -7.46 -3.39 -7.85
CA SER A 177 -8.63 -3.35 -8.73
C SER A 177 -8.57 -2.23 -9.77
N LYS A 178 -7.69 -1.24 -9.59
CA LYS A 178 -7.57 -0.07 -10.46
C LYS A 178 -6.39 -0.16 -11.42
N GLY A 179 -5.54 -1.17 -11.29
CA GLY A 179 -4.34 -1.35 -12.12
C GLY A 179 -3.25 -0.30 -11.86
N VAL A 180 -3.24 0.35 -10.69
CA VAL A 180 -2.30 1.43 -10.36
C VAL A 180 -0.88 0.92 -10.05
N THR A 181 -0.69 -0.38 -9.85
CA THR A 181 0.66 -0.95 -9.69
C THR A 181 1.38 -1.19 -11.02
N ARG A 182 0.74 -0.84 -12.15
CA ARG A 182 1.28 -1.00 -13.50
C ARG A 182 1.60 0.36 -14.10
N ALA A 183 2.76 0.46 -14.73
CA ALA A 183 3.19 1.65 -15.47
C ALA A 183 3.65 1.26 -16.87
N GLU A 184 3.39 2.13 -17.84
CA GLU A 184 3.80 1.95 -19.23
C GLU A 184 4.39 3.26 -19.75
N ARG A 185 5.47 3.17 -20.52
CA ARG A 185 6.07 4.31 -21.18
C ARG A 185 6.51 3.96 -22.60
N THR A 186 6.03 4.74 -23.55
CA THR A 186 6.45 4.67 -24.96
C THR A 186 7.53 5.71 -25.21
N PHE A 187 8.55 5.33 -25.98
CA PHE A 187 9.67 6.19 -26.34
C PHE A 187 10.19 5.82 -27.72
N ASN A 188 10.97 6.71 -28.34
CA ASN A 188 11.58 6.49 -29.63
C ASN A 188 13.09 6.31 -29.47
N VAL A 189 13.66 5.41 -30.26
CA VAL A 189 15.11 5.24 -30.37
C VAL A 189 15.53 5.54 -31.81
N ASP A 190 16.31 6.60 -31.98
CA ASP A 190 16.90 6.98 -33.26
C ASP A 190 18.25 6.26 -33.42
N TYR A 191 18.17 4.94 -33.58
CA TYR A 191 19.30 4.09 -33.93
C TYR A 191 19.05 3.43 -35.28
N ALA A 192 19.84 3.79 -36.28
CA ALA A 192 19.90 3.08 -37.55
C ALA A 192 21.06 2.08 -37.48
N PRO A 193 20.82 0.76 -37.58
CA PRO A 193 21.91 -0.20 -37.67
C PRO A 193 22.74 0.13 -38.92
N THR A 194 24.04 0.34 -38.75
CA THR A 194 24.97 0.51 -39.88
C THR A 194 24.92 -0.75 -40.73
N THR A 195 24.26 -0.68 -41.89
CA THR A 195 24.39 -1.71 -42.92
C THR A 195 25.85 -1.70 -43.37
N ASN A 196 26.64 -2.68 -42.92
CA ASN A 196 27.92 -2.96 -43.54
C ASN A 196 27.65 -3.29 -45.00
N LYS A 197 27.88 -2.32 -45.88
CA LYS A 197 28.01 -2.59 -47.31
C LYS A 197 29.30 -3.38 -47.46
N THR A 198 29.18 -4.70 -47.55
CA THR A 198 30.23 -5.55 -48.07
C THR A 198 30.48 -5.10 -49.51
N HIS A 199 31.55 -4.33 -49.72
CA HIS A 199 32.05 -4.07 -51.05
C HIS A 199 32.69 -5.37 -51.57
N CYS A 200 32.01 -6.02 -52.51
CA CYS A 200 32.64 -6.88 -53.50
C CYS A 200 33.15 -6.01 -54.65
#